data_AF-A0A9W9AR72-F1
#
_entry.id   AF-A0A9W9AR72-F1
#
_cell.length_a   1.000
_cell.length_b   1.000
_cell.length_c   1.000
_cell.angle_alpha   90.00
_cell.angle_beta   90.00
_cell.angle_gamma   90.00
#
_symmetry.space_group_name_H-M   'P 1'
#
loop_
_entity.id
_entity.type
_entity.pdbx_description
1 polymer ?
#
loop_
_entity_poly.entity_id
_entity_poly.type
_entity_poly.pdbx_seq_one_letter_code
_entity_poly.pdbx_strand_id
1 'polypeptide(L)'
;GFGGRAFEDAVLTIEDIDTLFSRQVKDEQMDRTVVTGQYKEWRTINVGNRLFTAKNAAQGQAQIPFGAGVDDKGDMAKIGGGTHVHIEENRVHYFERKMLLSTKLLARFDQVQPVLFKKGDIVEVKMSMMLIKIINKKKEERYRTVAVLRSITLFD
;
A
#
# COMPACT_ATOMS: atom_id res chain seq x y z
N GLY A 1 2.31 -11.86 -11.18
CA GLY A 1 1.38 -11.44 -12.24
C GLY A 1 1.68 -12.21 -13.51
N PHE A 2 1.03 -11.85 -14.63
CA PHE A 2 1.11 -12.56 -15.93
C PHE A 2 0.63 -14.02 -15.90
N GLY A 3 -0.41 -14.34 -15.12
CA GLY A 3 -0.98 -15.69 -15.04
C GLY A 3 -0.13 -16.71 -14.28
N GLY A 4 0.93 -16.27 -13.59
CA GLY A 4 1.73 -17.15 -12.74
C GLY A 4 0.95 -17.64 -11.51
N ARG A 5 1.06 -18.93 -11.18
CA ARG A 5 0.37 -19.56 -10.04
C ARG A 5 0.58 -18.82 -8.72
N ALA A 6 1.81 -18.43 -8.41
CA ALA A 6 2.13 -17.71 -7.19
C ALA A 6 1.35 -16.38 -7.03
N PHE A 7 1.01 -15.73 -8.15
CA PHE A 7 0.19 -14.52 -8.10
C PHE A 7 -1.28 -14.85 -7.88
N GLU A 8 -1.81 -15.89 -8.54
CA GLU A 8 -3.17 -16.36 -8.29
C GLU A 8 -3.36 -16.81 -6.85
N ASP A 9 -2.39 -17.54 -6.30
CA ASP A 9 -2.39 -17.95 -4.90
C ASP A 9 -2.39 -16.74 -3.96
N ALA A 10 -1.65 -15.68 -4.30
CA ALA A 10 -1.66 -14.43 -3.54
C ALA A 10 -3.03 -13.74 -3.58
N VAL A 11 -3.69 -13.70 -4.74
CA VAL A 11 -5.04 -13.11 -4.87
C VAL A 11 -6.07 -13.91 -4.08
N LEU A 12 -6.03 -15.25 -4.14
CA LEU A 12 -6.90 -16.12 -3.32
C LEU A 12 -6.66 -15.89 -1.83
N THR A 13 -5.39 -15.80 -1.42
CA THR A 13 -5.03 -15.52 -0.01
C THR A 13 -5.60 -14.17 0.45
N ILE A 14 -5.59 -13.15 -0.40
CA ILE A 14 -6.18 -11.84 -0.09
C ILE A 14 -7.70 -11.94 0.06
N GLU A 15 -8.37 -12.72 -0.80
CA GLU A 15 -9.82 -12.98 -0.73
C GLU A 15 -10.19 -13.75 0.55
N ASP A 16 -9.35 -14.69 0.98
CA ASP A 16 -9.50 -15.43 2.24
C ASP A 16 -9.35 -14.50 3.45
N ILE A 17 -8.38 -13.57 3.42
CA ILE A 17 -8.20 -12.57 4.48
C ILE A 17 -9.41 -11.62 4.54
N ASP A 18 -9.93 -11.18 3.39
CA ASP A 18 -11.15 -10.36 3.34
C ASP A 18 -12.36 -11.10 3.96
N THR A 19 -12.49 -12.39 3.65
CA THR A 19 -13.51 -13.27 4.24
C THR A 19 -13.29 -13.46 5.75
N LEU A 20 -12.04 -13.52 6.21
CA LEU A 20 -11.73 -13.61 7.64
C LEU A 20 -12.11 -12.32 8.37
N PHE A 21 -11.85 -11.16 7.77
CA PHE A 21 -12.24 -9.87 8.34
C PHE A 21 -13.76 -9.66 8.32
N SER A 22 -14.46 -10.09 7.27
CA SER A 22 -15.93 -9.95 7.21
C SER A 22 -16.62 -10.69 8.35
N ARG A 23 -16.10 -11.85 8.76
CA ARG A 23 -16.62 -12.62 9.92
C ARG A 23 -16.51 -11.89 11.26
N GLN A 24 -15.70 -10.83 11.36
CA GLN A 24 -15.55 -10.03 12.59
C GLN A 24 -16.55 -8.88 12.67
N VAL A 25 -17.36 -8.67 11.63
CA VAL A 25 -18.34 -7.58 11.54
C VAL A 25 -19.69 -8.14 11.12
N LYS A 26 -20.77 -7.37 11.33
CA LYS A 26 -22.08 -7.79 10.81
C LYS A 26 -22.06 -7.68 9.28
N ASP A 27 -22.59 -8.68 8.57
CA ASP A 27 -22.55 -8.74 7.10
C ASP A 27 -23.06 -7.45 6.43
N GLU A 28 -24.14 -6.87 6.96
CA GLU A 28 -24.73 -5.62 6.47
C GLU A 28 -23.87 -4.37 6.70
N GLN A 29 -22.74 -4.49 7.40
CA GLN A 29 -21.82 -3.40 7.70
C GLN A 29 -20.52 -3.50 6.91
N MET A 30 -20.26 -4.61 6.21
CA MET A 30 -19.05 -4.77 5.40
C MET A 30 -19.23 -4.12 4.01
N ASP A 31 -18.30 -3.25 3.64
CA ASP A 31 -18.14 -2.77 2.27
C ASP A 31 -17.38 -3.81 1.46
N ARG A 32 -17.72 -3.91 0.17
CA ARG A 32 -16.94 -4.69 -0.80
C ARG A 32 -15.48 -4.22 -0.82
N THR A 33 -14.55 -5.16 -0.70
CA THR A 33 -13.12 -4.87 -0.86
C THR A 33 -12.79 -4.39 -2.27
N VAL A 34 -11.82 -3.48 -2.36
CA VAL A 34 -11.25 -3.00 -3.64
C VAL A 34 -9.83 -3.50 -3.86
N VAL A 35 -9.30 -4.31 -2.92
CA VAL A 35 -7.92 -4.78 -2.93
C VAL A 35 -7.69 -5.74 -4.09
N THR A 36 -8.62 -6.65 -4.37
CA THR A 36 -8.59 -7.48 -5.58
C THR A 36 -9.53 -6.90 -6.63
N GLY A 37 -9.16 -7.06 -7.89
CA GLY A 37 -9.94 -6.57 -9.01
C GLY A 37 -9.63 -7.32 -10.30
N GLN A 38 -10.16 -6.82 -11.40
CA GLN A 38 -9.98 -7.42 -12.71
C GLN A 38 -9.66 -6.34 -13.75
N TYR A 39 -8.66 -6.61 -14.58
CA TYR A 39 -8.33 -5.81 -15.76
C TYR A 39 -8.33 -6.72 -16.99
N LYS A 40 -9.36 -6.57 -17.83
CA LYS A 40 -9.67 -7.51 -18.91
C LYS A 40 -9.83 -8.95 -18.35
N GLU A 41 -9.07 -9.92 -18.84
CA GLU A 41 -9.05 -11.30 -18.37
C GLU A 41 -8.15 -11.53 -17.14
N TRP A 42 -7.37 -10.55 -16.71
CA TRP A 42 -6.36 -10.71 -15.66
C TRP A 42 -6.85 -10.24 -14.29
N ARG A 43 -6.59 -11.03 -13.25
CA ARG A 43 -6.76 -10.58 -11.85
C ARG A 43 -5.70 -9.54 -11.50
N THR A 44 -6.07 -8.62 -10.63
CA THR A 44 -5.24 -7.48 -10.22
C THR A 44 -5.28 -7.30 -8.71
N ILE A 45 -4.22 -6.72 -8.17
CA ILE A 45 -4.15 -6.28 -6.78
C ILE A 45 -3.99 -4.75 -6.78
N ASN A 46 -4.95 -4.05 -6.20
CA ASN A 46 -4.91 -2.61 -5.98
C ASN A 46 -4.39 -2.34 -4.58
N VAL A 47 -3.26 -1.65 -4.50
CA VAL A 47 -2.61 -1.31 -3.24
C VAL A 47 -1.99 0.07 -3.34
N GLY A 48 -2.06 0.82 -2.25
CA GLY A 48 -1.49 2.15 -2.15
C GLY A 48 -1.31 2.54 -0.70
N ASN A 49 -0.65 3.67 -0.46
CA ASN A 49 -0.60 4.27 0.86
C ASN A 49 -1.00 5.73 0.78
N ARG A 50 -1.68 6.22 1.81
CA ARG A 50 -2.06 7.63 1.91
C ARG A 50 -0.81 8.44 2.25
N LEU A 51 -0.61 9.55 1.55
CA LEU A 51 0.49 10.48 1.84
C LEU A 51 0.29 11.20 3.18
N PHE A 52 -0.95 11.30 3.65
CA PHE A 52 -1.30 12.08 4.83
C PHE A 52 -2.29 11.36 5.74
N THR A 53 -2.18 11.68 7.02
CA THR A 53 -3.15 11.34 8.06
C THR A 53 -3.67 12.63 8.70
N ALA A 54 -4.96 12.72 8.98
CA ALA A 54 -5.52 13.86 9.71
C ALA A 54 -4.88 13.95 11.11
N LYS A 55 -4.53 15.16 11.58
CA LYS A 55 -3.81 15.36 12.85
C LYS A 55 -4.52 14.73 14.05
N ASN A 56 -5.84 14.82 14.10
CA ASN A 56 -6.66 14.20 15.15
C ASN A 56 -6.61 12.66 15.12
N ALA A 57 -6.42 12.05 13.95
CA ALA A 57 -6.31 10.62 13.76
C ALA A 57 -4.87 10.10 13.93
N ALA A 58 -3.87 10.98 13.90
CA ALA A 58 -2.46 10.61 14.05
C ALA A 58 -2.07 10.26 15.50
N GLN A 59 -2.97 10.43 16.47
CA GLN A 59 -2.79 10.02 17.88
C GLN A 59 -1.46 10.47 18.52
N GLY A 60 -0.95 11.64 18.14
CA GLY A 60 0.32 12.18 18.66
C GLY A 60 1.58 11.55 18.05
N GLN A 61 1.47 10.73 16.99
CA GLN A 61 2.62 10.26 16.25
C GLN A 61 3.45 11.43 15.70
N ALA A 62 4.77 11.26 15.73
CA ALA A 62 5.70 12.27 15.26
C ALA A 62 5.53 12.49 13.75
N GLN A 63 5.39 13.76 13.36
CA GLN A 63 5.44 14.13 11.95
C GLN A 63 6.86 13.91 11.42
N ILE A 64 6.98 13.20 10.30
CA ILE A 64 8.23 12.98 9.60
C ILE A 64 8.23 13.72 8.26
N PRO A 65 9.39 14.14 7.75
CA PRO A 65 9.48 14.70 6.40
C PRO A 65 9.17 13.63 5.35
N PHE A 66 8.70 14.06 4.19
CA PHE A 66 8.60 13.18 3.02
C PHE A 66 9.98 12.67 2.61
N GLY A 67 10.01 11.44 2.07
CA GLY A 67 11.23 10.89 1.48
C GLY A 67 11.66 11.66 0.23
N ALA A 68 12.95 11.61 -0.09
CA ALA A 68 13.49 12.16 -1.32
C ALA A 68 12.78 11.57 -2.56
N GLY A 69 12.47 12.41 -3.54
CA GLY A 69 11.70 12.05 -4.73
C GLY A 69 10.18 12.03 -4.54
N VAL A 70 9.66 12.24 -3.32
CA VAL A 70 8.21 12.32 -3.05
C VAL A 70 7.74 13.78 -2.98
N ASP A 71 8.53 14.65 -2.35
CA ASP A 71 8.20 16.08 -2.19
C ASP A 71 9.42 16.99 -2.32
N ASP A 72 10.16 16.88 -3.43
CA ASP A 72 11.41 17.60 -3.62
C ASP A 72 11.26 19.14 -3.60
N LYS A 73 10.04 19.65 -3.84
CA LYS A 73 9.72 21.09 -3.85
C LYS A 73 8.99 21.57 -2.60
N GLY A 74 8.66 20.66 -1.67
CA GLY A 74 7.87 20.98 -0.48
C GLY A 74 6.41 21.33 -0.78
N ASP A 75 5.91 21.02 -1.98
CA ASP A 75 4.56 21.36 -2.42
C ASP A 75 3.53 20.41 -1.79
N MET A 76 3.86 19.12 -1.60
CA MET A 76 2.99 18.18 -0.89
C MET A 76 2.83 18.61 0.58
N ALA A 77 3.92 18.99 1.25
CA ALA A 77 3.85 19.50 2.62
C ALA A 77 2.93 20.73 2.75
N LYS A 78 2.91 21.63 1.76
CA LYS A 78 1.99 22.79 1.73
C LYS A 78 0.53 22.36 1.56
N ILE A 79 0.26 21.37 0.71
CA ILE A 79 -1.10 20.86 0.45
C ILE A 79 -1.75 20.31 1.73
N GLY A 80 -0.96 19.73 2.66
CA GLY A 80 -1.46 19.24 3.94
C GLY A 80 -2.13 20.31 4.82
N GLY A 81 -1.89 21.60 4.53
CA GLY A 81 -2.65 22.73 5.07
C GLY A 81 -2.65 22.83 6.61
N GLY A 82 -1.67 22.21 7.27
CA GLY A 82 -1.57 22.16 8.73
C GLY A 82 -2.64 21.33 9.44
N THR A 83 -3.61 20.74 8.75
CA THR A 83 -4.64 19.84 9.32
C THR A 83 -4.28 18.36 9.16
N HIS A 84 -3.34 18.09 8.27
CA HIS A 84 -2.84 16.76 7.94
C HIS A 84 -1.34 16.68 8.18
N VAL A 85 -0.86 15.49 8.54
CA VAL A 85 0.54 15.19 8.83
C VAL A 85 0.99 13.94 8.08
N HIS A 86 2.27 13.91 7.70
CA HIS A 86 2.94 12.72 7.22
C HIS A 86 3.61 12.03 8.42
N ILE A 87 3.19 10.80 8.72
CA ILE A 87 3.71 9.98 9.83
C ILE A 87 4.33 8.69 9.28
N GLU A 88 5.02 7.91 10.11
CA GLU A 88 5.70 6.68 9.68
C GLU A 88 4.75 5.70 8.95
N GLU A 89 3.48 5.62 9.36
CA GLU A 89 2.49 4.80 8.67
C GLU A 89 2.22 5.21 7.22
N ASN A 90 2.46 6.48 6.87
CA ASN A 90 2.27 7.02 5.52
C ASN A 90 3.46 6.75 4.60
N ARG A 91 4.57 6.26 5.15
CA ARG A 91 5.80 6.04 4.40
C ARG A 91 5.70 4.78 3.54
N VAL A 92 6.19 4.90 2.31
CA VAL A 92 6.46 3.77 1.41
C VAL A 92 7.95 3.68 1.21
N HIS A 93 8.51 2.48 1.34
CA HIS A 93 9.92 2.23 1.06
C HIS A 93 10.11 1.76 -0.38
N TYR A 94 11.07 2.36 -1.07
CA TYR A 94 11.36 2.12 -2.47
C TYR A 94 12.75 1.52 -2.59
N PHE A 95 12.87 0.36 -3.22
CA PHE A 95 14.14 -0.35 -3.37
C PHE A 95 14.40 -0.79 -4.81
N GLU A 96 15.66 -0.97 -5.14
CA GLU A 96 16.13 -1.67 -6.34
C GLU A 96 16.96 -2.87 -5.91
N ARG A 97 16.67 -4.04 -6.47
CA ARG A 97 17.45 -5.25 -6.22
C ARG A 97 18.64 -5.30 -7.18
N LYS A 98 19.86 -5.35 -6.64
CA LYS A 98 21.10 -5.53 -7.40
C LYS A 98 21.72 -6.89 -7.14
N MET A 99 22.03 -7.62 -8.21
CA MET A 99 22.75 -8.88 -8.14
C MET A 99 24.25 -8.63 -7.99
N LEU A 100 24.88 -9.20 -6.97
CA LEU A 100 26.33 -9.12 -6.82
C LEU A 100 26.99 -10.16 -7.73
N LEU A 101 27.75 -9.68 -8.72
CA LEU A 101 28.41 -10.48 -9.77
C LEU A 101 29.29 -11.62 -9.24
N SER A 102 29.84 -11.50 -8.02
CA SER A 102 30.73 -12.50 -7.43
C SER A 102 30.00 -13.75 -6.92
N THR A 103 28.69 -13.66 -6.63
CA THR A 103 27.89 -14.76 -6.10
C THR A 103 26.44 -14.49 -6.45
N LYS A 104 25.87 -15.22 -7.43
CA LYS A 104 24.44 -15.15 -7.82
C LYS A 104 23.46 -15.37 -6.65
N LEU A 105 23.95 -15.75 -5.47
CA LEU A 105 23.20 -15.98 -4.22
C LEU A 105 23.10 -14.75 -3.31
N LEU A 106 23.81 -13.65 -3.59
CA LEU A 106 23.76 -12.43 -2.79
C LEU A 106 23.12 -11.29 -3.60
N ALA A 107 21.91 -10.92 -3.19
CA ALA A 107 21.21 -9.73 -3.67
C ALA A 107 21.37 -8.60 -2.65
N ARG A 108 21.67 -7.39 -3.11
CA ARG A 108 21.63 -6.16 -2.31
C ARG A 108 20.37 -5.37 -2.67
N PHE A 109 19.76 -4.72 -1.68
CA PHE A 109 18.60 -3.86 -1.89
C PHE A 109 19.02 -2.42 -1.58
N ASP A 110 19.15 -1.61 -2.62
CA ASP A 110 19.48 -0.19 -2.50
C ASP A 110 18.20 0.62 -2.41
N GLN A 111 18.14 1.58 -1.49
CA GLN A 111 17.01 2.50 -1.43
C GLN A 111 17.07 3.46 -2.63
N VAL A 112 15.94 3.62 -3.31
CA VAL A 112 15.82 4.45 -4.53
C VAL A 112 14.65 5.44 -4.41
N GLN A 113 14.55 6.35 -5.37
CA GLN A 113 13.44 7.29 -5.46
C GLN A 113 12.25 6.67 -6.22
N PRO A 114 11.00 7.06 -5.90
CA PRO A 114 9.81 6.54 -6.57
C PRO A 114 9.78 6.80 -8.09
N VAL A 115 10.46 7.84 -8.57
CA VAL A 115 10.54 8.19 -10.01
C VAL A 115 11.18 7.09 -10.87
N LEU A 116 11.91 6.16 -10.25
CA LEU A 116 12.52 5.03 -10.96
C LEU A 116 11.46 4.04 -11.48
N PHE A 117 10.32 3.92 -10.80
CA PHE A 117 9.27 2.95 -11.12
C PHE A 117 8.38 3.43 -12.26
N LYS A 118 8.12 2.55 -13.21
CA LYS A 118 7.31 2.80 -14.41
C LYS A 118 6.27 1.71 -14.61
N LYS A 119 5.23 2.05 -15.36
CA LYS A 119 4.22 1.07 -15.78
C LYS A 119 4.90 0.02 -16.66
N GLY A 120 4.78 -1.25 -16.26
CA GLY A 120 5.38 -2.39 -16.95
C GLY A 120 6.51 -3.05 -16.16
N ASP A 121 7.02 -2.38 -15.12
CA ASP A 121 8.09 -2.92 -14.28
C ASP A 121 7.65 -4.17 -13.51
N ILE A 122 8.59 -5.09 -13.34
CA ILE A 122 8.42 -6.25 -12.46
C ILE A 122 8.88 -5.83 -11.07
N VAL A 123 7.98 -5.96 -10.11
CA VAL A 123 8.20 -5.51 -8.74
C VAL A 123 7.82 -6.57 -7.73
N GLU A 124 8.53 -6.59 -6.61
CA GLU A 124 8.04 -7.19 -5.37
C GLU A 124 7.33 -6.12 -4.55
N VAL A 125 6.14 -6.45 -4.06
CA VAL A 125 5.32 -5.56 -3.24
C VAL A 125 5.14 -6.17 -1.86
N LYS A 126 5.42 -5.39 -0.82
CA LYS A 126 5.03 -5.70 0.56
C LYS A 126 3.89 -4.80 0.96
N MET A 127 2.85 -5.40 1.51
CA MET A 127 1.65 -4.69 1.94
C MET A 127 1.13 -5.22 3.27
N SER A 128 0.38 -4.38 3.98
CA SER A 128 -0.40 -4.79 5.16
C SER A 128 -1.88 -4.79 4.81
N MET A 129 -2.62 -5.81 5.24
CA MET A 129 -4.07 -5.82 5.16
C MET A 129 -4.68 -5.42 6.50
N MET A 130 -5.68 -4.55 6.46
CA MET A 130 -6.33 -4.03 7.66
C MET A 130 -7.82 -3.94 7.45
N LEU A 131 -8.59 -4.20 8.51
CA LEU A 131 -10.00 -3.88 8.59
C LEU A 131 -10.15 -2.47 9.18
N ILE A 132 -10.65 -1.53 8.39
CA ILE A 132 -10.87 -0.15 8.86
C ILE A 132 -12.36 0.13 9.05
N LYS A 133 -12.66 0.90 10.08
CA LYS A 133 -13.99 1.46 10.32
C LYS A 133 -14.14 2.78 9.56
N ILE A 134 -15.20 2.89 8.79
CA ILE A 134 -15.59 4.06 8.00
C ILE A 134 -16.92 4.55 8.56
N ILE A 135 -16.97 5.78 9.02
CA ILE A 135 -18.22 6.43 9.44
C ILE A 135 -18.75 7.20 8.24
N ASN A 136 -19.91 6.81 7.72
CA ASN A 136 -20.49 7.48 6.56
C ASN A 136 -21.18 8.81 6.97
N LYS A 137 -21.69 9.57 5.98
CA LYS A 137 -22.40 10.84 6.24
C LYS A 137 -23.65 10.69 7.12
N LYS A 138 -24.23 9.50 7.17
CA LYS A 138 -25.39 9.15 8.01
C LYS A 138 -25.01 8.68 9.41
N LYS A 139 -23.73 8.73 9.78
CA LYS A 139 -23.16 8.20 11.04
C LYS A 139 -23.31 6.69 11.19
N GLU A 140 -23.55 5.96 10.10
CA GLU A 140 -23.56 4.51 10.12
C GLU A 140 -22.12 4.01 10.04
N GLU A 141 -21.84 2.98 10.83
CA GLU A 141 -20.55 2.30 10.84
C GLU A 141 -20.52 1.30 9.70
N ARG A 142 -19.54 1.49 8.81
CA ARG A 142 -19.20 0.55 7.75
C ARG A 142 -17.77 0.09 7.97
N TYR A 143 -17.44 -1.11 7.55
CA TYR A 143 -16.11 -1.67 7.65
C TYR A 143 -15.59 -2.02 6.27
N ARG A 144 -14.29 -1.89 6.05
CA ARG A 144 -13.68 -2.21 4.76
C ARG A 144 -12.29 -2.79 4.96
N THR A 145 -11.99 -3.84 4.22
CA THR A 145 -10.63 -4.33 4.05
C THR A 145 -9.85 -3.39 3.14
N VAL A 146 -8.70 -2.93 3.60
CA VAL A 146 -7.76 -2.12 2.82
C VAL A 146 -6.39 -2.75 2.81
N ALA A 147 -5.68 -2.62 1.69
CA ALA A 147 -4.27 -2.97 1.58
C ALA A 147 -3.44 -1.70 1.57
N VAL A 148 -2.48 -1.62 2.49
CA VAL A 148 -1.54 -0.50 2.63
C VAL A 148 -0.20 -0.90 2.06
N LEU A 149 0.26 -0.17 1.05
CA LEU A 149 1.59 -0.34 0.47
C LEU A 149 2.65 0.01 1.51
N ARG A 150 3.55 -0.93 1.83
CA ARG A 150 4.65 -0.72 2.77
C ARG A 150 5.99 -0.57 2.04
N SER A 151 6.23 -1.42 1.06
CA SER A 151 7.40 -1.28 0.19
C SER A 151 7.15 -1.79 -1.21
N ILE A 152 7.92 -1.25 -2.15
CA ILE A 152 7.98 -1.71 -3.53
C ILE A 152 9.45 -1.81 -3.94
N THR A 153 9.80 -2.95 -4.51
CA THR A 153 11.18 -3.27 -4.91
C THR A 153 11.21 -3.58 -6.39
N LEU A 154 12.05 -2.89 -7.15
CA LEU A 154 12.28 -3.18 -8.56
C LEU A 154 13.14 -4.43 -8.72
N PHE A 155 12.67 -5.36 -9.56
CA PHE A 155 13.39 -6.54 -9.98
C PHE A 155 13.82 -6.32 -11.43
N ASP A 156 14.97 -5.69 -11.61
CA ASP A 156 15.74 -5.75 -12.85
C ASP A 156 16.65 -7.00 -12.82
#